data_AF-A0A0A9AR25-F1
#
_entry.id   AF-A0A0A9AR25-F1
#
_cell.length_a   1.000
_cell.length_b   1.000
_cell.length_c   1.000
_cell.angle_alpha   90.00
_cell.angle_beta   90.00
_cell.angle_gamma   90.00
#
_symmetry.space_group_name_H-M   'P 1'
#
loop_
_entity.id
_entity.type
_entity.pdbx_description
1 polymer ?
#
loop_
_entity_poly.entity_id
_entity_poly.type
_entity_poly.pdbx_seq_one_letter_code
_entity_poly.pdbx_strand_id
1 'polypeptide(L)'
;MDCVGCEKCRLWGKLQVLGLGTALKILFSVDGESHLDQPLQLQRNEVIALFNLLNRLSESVKFVHEKGSSIEDVIQQQSPSTVQKGASEPNLKLGFL
;
A
#
# COMPACT_ATOMS: atom_id res chain seq x y z
N MET A 1 15.77 12.26 -10.05
CA MET A 1 14.54 13.05 -9.77
C MET A 1 14.63 14.49 -10.29
N ASP A 2 15.73 14.89 -10.95
CA ASP A 2 15.95 16.29 -11.35
C ASP A 2 15.22 16.72 -12.63
N CYS A 3 14.65 15.77 -13.36
CA CYS A 3 13.82 15.99 -14.55
C CYS A 3 12.33 16.20 -14.23
N VAL A 4 11.95 16.35 -12.96
CA VAL A 4 10.56 16.59 -12.54
C VAL A 4 10.31 18.09 -12.42
N GLY A 5 9.43 18.64 -13.26
CA GLY A 5 9.13 20.07 -13.30
C GLY A 5 8.33 20.60 -12.11
N CYS A 6 7.56 19.74 -11.42
CA CYS A 6 6.88 20.12 -10.18
C CYS A 6 7.86 20.09 -9.00
N GLU A 7 8.08 21.23 -8.36
CA GLU A 7 9.02 21.37 -7.23
C GLU A 7 8.62 20.50 -6.03
N LYS A 8 7.32 20.45 -5.71
CA LYS A 8 6.81 19.62 -4.63
C LYS A 8 7.04 18.13 -4.91
N CYS A 9 6.69 17.66 -6.11
CA CYS A 9 6.92 16.26 -6.50
C CYS A 9 8.41 15.93 -6.53
N ARG A 10 9.26 16.85 -7.00
CA ARG A 10 10.71 16.68 -7.00
C ARG A 10 11.26 16.52 -5.59
N LEU A 11 10.82 17.34 -4.64
CA LEU A 11 11.24 17.27 -3.24
C LEU A 11 10.80 15.96 -2.59
N TRP A 12 9.50 15.64 -2.63
CA TRP A 12 8.96 14.43 -2.01
C TRP A 12 9.46 13.15 -2.68
N GLY A 13 9.63 13.18 -4.01
CA GLY A 13 10.20 12.05 -4.76
C GLY A 13 11.65 11.77 -4.37
N LYS A 14 12.49 12.81 -4.21
CA LYS A 14 13.85 12.64 -3.68
C LYS A 14 13.85 12.08 -2.27
N LEU A 15 12.99 12.60 -1.39
CA LEU A 15 12.91 12.16 -0.01
C LEU A 15 12.47 10.68 0.11
N GLN A 16 11.47 10.27 -0.67
CA GLN A 16 10.99 8.88 -0.67
C GLN A 16 12.01 7.91 -1.25
N VAL A 17 12.67 8.25 -2.37
CA VAL A 17 13.70 7.39 -2.95
C VAL A 17 14.92 7.28 -2.04
N LEU A 18 15.32 8.37 -1.37
CA LEU A 18 16.37 8.33 -0.36
C LEU A 18 15.96 7.40 0.80
N GLY A 19 14.74 7.53 1.33
CA GLY A 19 14.24 6.67 2.40
C GLY A 19 14.21 5.20 2.01
N LEU A 20 13.84 4.88 0.78
CA LEU A 20 13.83 3.50 0.27
C LEU A 20 15.26 2.95 0.12
N GLY A 21 16.19 3.77 -0.38
CA GLY A 21 17.61 3.44 -0.43
C GLY A 21 18.20 3.17 0.96
N THR A 22 17.85 3.98 1.95
CA THR A 22 18.22 3.74 3.35
C THR A 22 17.65 2.41 3.88
N ALA A 23 16.40 2.10 3.58
CA ALA A 23 15.78 0.84 3.99
C ALA A 23 16.54 -0.38 3.41
N LEU A 24 16.87 -0.34 2.11
CA LEU A 24 17.66 -1.38 1.45
C LEU A 24 19.08 -1.47 2.02
N LYS A 25 19.72 -0.33 2.29
CA LYS A 25 21.03 -0.27 2.96
C LYS A 25 21.00 -0.98 4.31
N ILE A 26 19.96 -0.76 5.11
CA ILE A 26 19.78 -1.45 6.40
C ILE A 26 19.61 -2.95 6.18
N LEU A 27 18.71 -3.37 5.28
CA LEU A 27 18.45 -4.80 5.02
C LEU A 27 19.71 -5.55 4.60
N PHE A 28 20.48 -5.02 3.63
CA PHE A 28 21.69 -5.68 3.15
C PHE A 28 22.89 -5.56 4.10
N SER A 29 22.91 -4.56 4.99
CA SER A 29 23.91 -4.47 6.05
C SER A 29 23.70 -5.49 7.17
N VAL A 30 22.49 -6.02 7.35
CA VAL A 30 22.17 -7.02 8.40
C VAL A 30 22.46 -8.45 7.95
N ASP A 31 22.25 -8.78 6.68
CA ASP A 31 22.47 -10.15 6.14
C ASP A 31 23.94 -10.43 5.77
N GLY A 32 24.81 -9.42 5.78
CA GLY A 32 26.22 -9.52 5.45
C GLY A 32 27.11 -9.91 6.63
N GLU A 33 27.00 -11.14 7.14
CA GLU A 33 27.88 -11.75 8.17
C GLU A 33 29.39 -11.72 7.80
N SER A 34 29.77 -11.28 6.60
CA SER A 34 31.16 -11.20 6.12
C SER A 34 31.82 -9.82 6.28
N HIS A 35 31.14 -8.81 6.83
CA HIS A 35 31.69 -7.46 7.07
C HIS A 35 31.58 -7.06 8.56
N LEU A 36 32.19 -7.86 9.44
CA LEU A 36 32.24 -7.62 10.90
C LEU A 36 32.85 -6.27 11.32
N ASP A 37 33.42 -5.49 10.39
CA ASP A 37 34.13 -4.23 10.68
C ASP A 37 33.52 -2.97 10.03
N GLN A 38 32.38 -3.06 9.33
CA GLN A 38 31.70 -1.86 8.83
C GLN A 38 30.46 -1.55 9.67
N PRO A 39 30.58 -0.70 10.71
CA PRO A 39 29.42 -0.28 11.48
C PRO A 39 28.41 0.38 10.55
N LEU A 40 27.15 -0.02 10.66
CA LEU A 40 26.05 0.59 9.92
C LEU A 40 26.00 2.09 10.26
N GLN A 41 26.49 2.92 9.35
CA GLN A 41 26.50 4.38 9.51
C GLN A 41 25.39 5.00 8.66
N LEU A 42 24.40 5.56 9.35
CA LEU A 42 23.35 6.36 8.75
C LEU A 42 23.61 7.84 8.98
N GLN A 43 23.54 8.62 7.90
CA GLN A 43 23.54 10.06 7.98
C GLN A 43 22.19 10.55 8.51
N ARG A 44 22.17 11.73 9.13
CA ARG A 44 20.94 12.37 9.63
C ARG A 44 19.84 12.43 8.56
N ASN A 45 20.23 12.75 7.32
CA ASN A 45 19.29 12.85 6.20
C ASN A 45 18.69 11.49 5.81
N GLU A 46 19.46 10.41 5.89
CA GLU A 46 19.00 9.04 5.63
C GLU A 46 17.94 8.64 6.66
N VAL A 47 18.16 8.96 7.94
CA VAL A 47 17.21 8.70 9.03
C VAL A 47 15.93 9.50 8.83
N ILE A 48 16.03 10.81 8.60
CA ILE A 48 14.85 11.68 8.37
C ILE A 48 14.03 11.19 7.18
N ALA A 49 14.71 10.81 6.09
CA ALA A 49 14.07 10.30 4.88
C ALA A 49 13.34 8.97 5.14
N LEU A 50 13.97 8.06 5.87
CA LEU A 50 13.38 6.76 6.23
C LEU A 50 12.10 6.93 7.04
N PHE A 51 12.12 7.74 8.10
CA PHE A 51 10.93 7.99 8.92
C PHE A 51 9.83 8.74 8.17
N ASN A 52 10.20 9.70 7.31
CA ASN A 52 9.23 10.39 6.45
C ASN A 52 8.55 9.44 5.47
N LEU A 53 9.33 8.54 4.86
CA LEU A 53 8.80 7.52 3.97
C LEU A 53 7.81 6.61 4.73
N LEU A 54 8.20 6.11 5.91
CA LEU A 54 7.36 5.27 6.74
C LEU A 54 6.04 5.96 7.12
N ASN A 55 6.08 7.23 7.52
CA ASN A 55 4.86 7.99 7.83
C ASN A 55 3.93 8.09 6.61
N ARG A 56 4.47 8.43 5.43
CA ARG A 56 3.65 8.51 4.21
C ARG A 56 3.09 7.16 3.78
N LEU A 57 3.83 6.08 3.94
CA LEU A 57 3.34 4.73 3.66
C LEU A 57 2.23 4.35 4.65
N SER A 58 2.41 4.66 5.94
CA SER A 58 1.39 4.46 6.97
C SER A 58 0.08 5.21 6.65
N GLU A 59 0.18 6.50 6.29
CA GLU A 59 -0.96 7.28 5.83
C GLU A 59 -1.62 6.67 4.59
N SER A 60 -0.82 6.16 3.64
CA SER A 60 -1.33 5.53 2.42
C SER A 60 -2.09 4.23 2.73
N VAL A 61 -1.56 3.40 3.63
CA VAL A 61 -2.22 2.16 4.07
C VAL A 61 -3.51 2.48 4.82
N LYS A 62 -3.48 3.45 5.74
CA LYS A 62 -4.67 3.90 6.46
C LYS A 62 -5.73 4.44 5.49
N PHE A 63 -5.33 5.23 4.50
CA PHE A 63 -6.23 5.75 3.47
C PHE A 63 -6.88 4.62 2.67
N VAL A 64 -6.11 3.62 2.25
CA VAL A 64 -6.64 2.45 1.55
C VAL A 64 -7.59 1.64 2.44
N HIS A 65 -7.32 1.51 3.73
CA HIS A 65 -8.23 0.83 4.66
C HIS A 65 -9.56 1.58 4.82
N GLU A 66 -9.51 2.90 5.01
CA GLU A 66 -10.70 3.76 5.13
C GLU A 66 -11.53 3.77 3.83
N LYS A 67 -10.87 3.88 2.67
CA LYS A 67 -11.55 3.92 1.37
C LYS A 67 -11.94 2.54 0.85
N GLY A 68 -11.20 1.49 1.19
CA GLY A 68 -11.48 0.11 0.81
C GLY A 68 -12.82 -0.36 1.36
N SER A 69 -13.12 -0.02 2.62
CA SER A 69 -14.44 -0.26 3.24
C SER A 69 -15.58 0.38 2.43
N SER A 70 -15.39 1.64 1.99
CA SER A 70 -16.38 2.32 1.13
C SER A 70 -16.42 1.78 -0.31
N ILE A 71 -15.32 1.24 -0.83
CA ILE A 71 -15.30 0.60 -2.16
C ILE A 71 -16.09 -0.71 -2.12
N GLU A 72 -16.04 -1.46 -1.02
CA GLU A 72 -16.86 -2.65 -0.83
C GLU A 72 -18.36 -2.31 -0.86
N ASP A 73 -18.76 -1.22 -0.17
CA ASP A 73 -20.13 -0.69 -0.23
C ASP A 73 -20.53 -0.23 -1.64
N VAL A 74 -19.60 0.37 -2.41
CA VAL A 74 -19.86 0.81 -3.79
C VAL A 74 -19.88 -0.36 -4.79
N ILE A 75 -19.07 -1.40 -4.58
CA ILE A 75 -19.11 -2.63 -5.40
C ILE A 75 -20.48 -3.33 -5.24
N GLN A 76 -21.07 -3.30 -4.05
CA GLN A 76 -22.44 -3.79 -3.84
C GLN A 76 -23.51 -2.92 -4.52
N GLN A 77 -23.31 -1.60 -4.58
CA GLN A 77 -24.24 -0.68 -5.26
C GLN A 77 -24.09 -0.63 -6.78
N GLN A 78 -22.97 -1.11 -7.33
CA GLN A 78 -22.71 -1.16 -8.76
C GLN A 78 -22.90 -2.57 -9.34
N SER A 79 -23.92 -3.29 -8.86
CA SER A 79 -24.54 -4.37 -9.64
C SER A 79 -25.58 -3.74 -10.59
N PRO A 80 -25.31 -3.65 -11.91
CA PRO A 80 -26.32 -3.23 -12.86
C PRO A 80 -27.40 -4.30 -12.91
N SER A 81 -28.61 -3.89 -12.57
CA SER A 81 -29.86 -4.57 -12.81
C SER A 81 -30.12 -4.72 -14.31
N THR A 82 -29.37 -5.55 -15.04
CA THR A 82 -29.80 -6.12 -16.34
C THR A 82 -29.02 -7.39 -16.74
N VAL A 83 -29.30 -8.52 -16.09
CA VAL A 83 -29.36 -9.81 -16.80
C VAL A 83 -30.62 -10.53 -16.33
N GLN A 84 -31.68 -10.40 -17.13
CA GLN A 84 -32.81 -11.33 -17.04
C GLN A 84 -32.34 -12.72 -17.50
N LYS A 85 -32.35 -13.68 -16.59
CA LYS A 85 -32.86 -15.04 -16.83
C LYS A 85 -33.80 -15.29 -15.66
N GLY A 86 -35.11 -15.17 -15.85
CA GLY A 86 -35.87 -16.15 -16.62
C GLY A 86 -36.39 -17.17 -15.59
N ALA A 87 -37.66 -17.00 -15.22
CA ALA A 87 -38.37 -17.79 -14.22
C ALA A 87 -38.23 -19.30 -14.41
N SER A 88 -38.11 -20.04 -13.31
CA SER A 88 -38.75 -21.36 -13.10
C SER A 88 -38.64 -21.71 -11.62
N GLU A 89 -39.71 -21.44 -10.87
CA GLU A 89 -40.04 -22.14 -9.63
C GLU A 89 -40.22 -23.64 -9.96
N PRO A 90 -39.98 -24.53 -8.98
CA PRO A 90 -41.14 -25.13 -8.36
C PRO A 90 -41.02 -25.20 -6.84
N ASN A 91 -41.99 -24.60 -6.16
CA ASN A 91 -42.47 -25.11 -4.89
C ASN A 91 -42.87 -26.58 -5.04
N LEU A 92 -42.35 -27.46 -4.19
CA LEU A 92 -43.19 -28.56 -3.69
C LEU A 92 -42.82 -28.94 -2.25
N LYS A 93 -43.78 -28.68 -1.38
CA LYS A 93 -43.94 -29.20 -0.02
C LYS A 93 -43.64 -30.70 0.08
N LEU A 94 -42.99 -31.09 1.17
CA LEU A 94 -43.35 -32.29 1.95
C LEU A 94 -42.74 -32.08 3.34
N GLY A 95 -43.47 -31.93 4.43
CA GLY A 95 -44.65 -32.69 4.84
C GLY A 95 -44.25 -33.42 6.11
N PHE A 96 -44.81 -33.01 7.25
CA PHE A 96 -44.69 -33.68 8.54
C PHE A 96 -44.90 -35.20 8.41
N LEU A 97 -43.90 -35.98 8.83
CA LEU A 97 -44.08 -37.19 9.64
C LEU A 97 -42.79 -37.48 10.40
#